data_AF-A0A2N9LW06-F1
#
_entry.id   AF-A0A2N9LW06-F1
#
_cell.length_a   1.000
_cell.length_b   1.000
_cell.length_c   1.000
_cell.angle_alpha   90.00
_cell.angle_beta   90.00
_cell.angle_gamma   90.00
#
_symmetry.space_group_name_H-M   'P 1'
#
loop_
_entity.id
_entity.type
_entity.pdbx_description
1 polymer ?
#
loop_
_entity_poly.entity_id
_entity_poly.type
_entity_poly.pdbx_seq_one_letter_code
_entity_poly.pdbx_strand_id
1 'polypeptide(L)'
;MPGVFSSLTEDYLNQSHELRTVLIVEDEPSIRNVLCVLLAGLRCEGNIVPSAREALAIVEKRSFDAVLLDLRCSEMNATETVSALKNLRPSLVGKVLVITGDVSDPQTMEMIKKNRWPFIPRHRVMQEVWERLRSVLGFSPPPPDSSSRKPPSSHPPFDALSR
;
A
#
# COMPACT_ATOMS: atom_id res chain seq x y z
N MET A 1 -30.11 -9.59 31.40
CA MET A 1 -29.95 -8.25 30.79
C MET A 1 -29.05 -8.40 29.57
N PRO A 2 -29.48 -8.02 28.35
CA PRO A 2 -28.61 -8.00 27.18
C PRO A 2 -28.08 -6.58 26.99
N GLY A 3 -26.76 -6.41 27.02
CA GLY A 3 -26.16 -5.09 26.89
C GLY A 3 -24.71 -5.17 26.43
N VAL A 4 -24.47 -4.54 25.29
CA VAL A 4 -23.18 -3.99 24.82
C VAL A 4 -22.02 -4.97 24.61
N PHE A 5 -22.17 -5.92 23.67
CA PHE A 5 -21.01 -6.51 22.98
C PHE A 5 -21.20 -6.73 21.46
N SER A 6 -22.40 -6.47 20.90
CA SER A 6 -22.70 -6.80 19.48
C SER A 6 -22.23 -5.75 18.47
N SER A 7 -22.25 -4.45 18.82
CA SER A 7 -22.09 -3.38 17.83
C SER A 7 -20.65 -3.20 17.34
N LEU A 8 -19.64 -3.63 18.09
CA LEU A 8 -18.24 -3.54 17.66
C LEU A 8 -17.86 -4.68 16.70
N THR A 9 -18.54 -5.82 16.77
CA THR A 9 -18.30 -6.96 15.86
C THR A 9 -19.03 -6.83 14.54
N GLU A 10 -20.20 -6.19 14.52
CA GLU A 10 -20.99 -6.01 13.30
C GLU A 10 -20.37 -4.95 12.37
N ASP A 11 -19.78 -3.87 12.90
CA ASP A 11 -19.06 -2.87 12.09
C ASP A 11 -17.77 -3.42 11.45
N TYR A 12 -17.13 -4.41 12.08
CA TYR A 12 -15.97 -5.12 11.51
C TYR A 12 -16.36 -6.15 10.43
N LEU A 13 -17.57 -6.71 10.51
CA LEU A 13 -18.10 -7.67 9.53
C LEU A 13 -18.79 -6.98 8.34
N ASN A 14 -19.26 -5.74 8.49
CA ASN A 14 -19.95 -4.97 7.45
C ASN A 14 -19.05 -4.10 6.56
N GLN A 15 -17.73 -4.11 6.79
CA GLN A 15 -16.80 -3.54 5.81
C GLN A 15 -16.59 -4.55 4.67
N SER A 16 -17.49 -4.51 3.69
CA SER A 16 -17.32 -5.06 2.35
C SER A 16 -16.16 -4.35 1.64
N HIS A 17 -14.94 -4.43 2.20
CA HIS A 17 -13.75 -3.98 1.51
C HIS A 17 -13.47 -5.04 0.46
N GLU A 18 -13.95 -4.79 -0.76
CA GLU A 18 -13.63 -5.61 -1.92
C GLU A 18 -12.12 -5.85 -1.98
N LEU A 19 -11.75 -7.11 -2.26
CA LEU A 19 -10.36 -7.49 -2.46
C LEU A 19 -9.78 -6.64 -3.59
N ARG A 20 -8.78 -5.81 -3.28
CA ARG A 20 -8.14 -4.96 -4.28
C ARG A 20 -7.14 -5.77 -5.08
N THR A 21 -7.15 -5.60 -6.40
CA THR A 21 -6.23 -6.30 -7.29
C THR A 21 -5.05 -5.40 -7.64
N VAL A 22 -3.84 -5.87 -7.36
CA VAL A 22 -2.59 -5.14 -7.56
C VAL A 22 -1.77 -5.86 -8.62
N LEU A 23 -1.42 -5.16 -9.68
CA LEU A 23 -0.47 -5.67 -10.68
C LEU A 23 0.96 -5.47 -10.15
N ILE A 24 1.77 -6.52 -10.17
CA ILE A 24 3.17 -6.49 -9.74
C ILE A 24 4.06 -6.77 -10.94
N VAL A 25 4.96 -5.86 -11.25
CA VAL A 25 5.95 -5.98 -12.33
C VAL A 25 7.31 -6.16 -11.70
N GLU A 26 7.76 -7.42 -11.62
CA GLU A 26 8.98 -7.83 -10.92
C GLU A 26 9.54 -9.09 -11.59
N ASP A 27 10.80 -9.09 -12.01
CA ASP A 27 11.43 -10.22 -12.69
C ASP A 27 12.04 -11.22 -11.69
N GLU A 28 12.38 -10.80 -10.48
CA GLU A 28 13.05 -11.62 -9.47
C GLU A 28 12.08 -12.50 -8.65
N PRO A 29 12.13 -13.84 -8.77
CA PRO A 29 11.18 -14.74 -8.10
C PRO A 29 11.17 -14.63 -6.57
N SER A 30 12.30 -14.36 -5.94
CA SER A 30 12.42 -14.16 -4.49
C SER A 30 11.57 -12.98 -4.01
N ILE A 31 11.56 -11.88 -4.76
CA ILE A 31 10.82 -10.67 -4.39
C ILE A 31 9.33 -10.85 -4.64
N ARG A 32 8.95 -11.55 -5.72
CA ARG A 32 7.54 -11.86 -6.01
C ARG A 32 6.83 -12.51 -4.83
N ASN A 33 7.44 -13.56 -4.27
CA ASN A 33 6.86 -14.29 -3.15
C ASN A 33 6.68 -13.39 -1.93
N VAL A 34 7.69 -12.56 -1.63
CA VAL A 34 7.62 -11.59 -0.54
C VAL A 34 6.49 -10.59 -0.77
N LEU A 35 6.39 -9.99 -1.96
CA LEU A 35 5.34 -9.02 -2.28
C LEU A 35 3.94 -9.62 -2.19
N CYS A 36 3.73 -10.85 -2.68
CA CYS A 36 2.45 -11.55 -2.53
C CYS A 36 2.05 -11.75 -1.06
N VAL A 37 2.98 -12.17 -0.20
CA VAL A 37 2.72 -12.34 1.23
C VAL A 37 2.36 -11.01 1.89
N LEU A 38 3.07 -9.93 1.56
CA LEU A 38 2.81 -8.60 2.10
C LEU A 38 1.44 -8.06 1.65
N LEU A 39 1.06 -8.27 0.39
CA LEU A 39 -0.23 -7.85 -0.16
C LEU A 39 -1.42 -8.62 0.43
N ALA A 40 -1.25 -9.91 0.71
CA ALA A 40 -2.30 -10.71 1.37
C ALA A 40 -2.69 -10.09 2.72
N GLY A 41 -1.73 -9.56 3.48
CA GLY A 41 -1.98 -8.83 4.73
C GLY A 41 -2.72 -7.49 4.56
N LEU A 42 -2.87 -6.99 3.34
CA LEU A 42 -3.69 -5.83 2.99
C LEU A 42 -5.08 -6.19 2.45
N ARG A 43 -5.45 -7.47 2.40
CA ARG A 43 -6.60 -7.94 1.61
C ARG A 43 -6.49 -7.49 0.15
N CYS A 44 -5.27 -7.52 -0.39
CA CYS A 44 -4.99 -7.29 -1.80
C CYS A 44 -4.57 -8.60 -2.47
N GLU A 45 -5.07 -8.83 -3.67
CA GLU A 45 -4.62 -9.91 -4.54
C GLU A 45 -3.51 -9.40 -5.45
N GLY A 46 -2.35 -10.04 -5.41
CA GLY A 46 -1.21 -9.72 -6.27
C GLY A 46 -1.24 -10.53 -7.57
N ASN A 47 -1.34 -9.86 -8.71
CA ASN A 47 -1.15 -10.50 -10.01
C ASN A 47 0.22 -10.13 -10.55
N ILE A 48 1.10 -11.11 -10.72
CA ILE A 48 2.51 -10.86 -11.06
C ILE A 48 2.75 -11.07 -12.54
N VAL A 49 3.55 -10.16 -13.12
CA VAL A 49 4.13 -10.28 -14.46
C VAL A 49 5.65 -10.03 -14.40
N PRO A 50 6.44 -10.72 -15.22
CA PRO A 50 7.89 -10.62 -15.27
C PRO A 50 8.43 -9.41 -16.03
N SER A 51 7.57 -8.64 -16.72
CA SER A 51 8.04 -7.56 -17.60
C SER A 51 7.00 -6.46 -17.78
N ALA A 52 7.48 -5.26 -18.13
CA ALA A 52 6.62 -4.15 -18.51
C ALA A 52 5.73 -4.47 -19.72
N ARG A 53 6.22 -5.27 -20.68
CA ARG A 53 5.44 -5.68 -21.86
C ARG A 53 4.24 -6.52 -21.46
N GLU A 54 4.43 -7.50 -20.59
CA GLU A 54 3.33 -8.31 -20.07
C GLU A 54 2.37 -7.49 -19.20
N ALA A 55 2.90 -6.52 -18.45
CA ALA A 55 2.09 -5.57 -17.69
C ALA A 55 1.12 -4.80 -18.61
N LEU A 56 1.62 -4.25 -19.72
CA LEU A 56 0.80 -3.54 -20.71
C LEU A 56 -0.27 -4.45 -21.33
N ALA A 57 0.13 -5.67 -21.73
CA ALA A 57 -0.80 -6.63 -22.33
C ALA A 57 -1.93 -7.07 -21.38
N ILE A 58 -1.65 -7.17 -20.07
CA ILE A 58 -2.66 -7.58 -19.09
C ILE A 58 -3.55 -6.42 -18.64
N VAL A 59 -3.03 -5.18 -18.52
CA VAL A 59 -3.88 -4.02 -18.20
C VAL A 59 -4.84 -3.65 -19.34
N GLU A 60 -4.58 -4.06 -20.58
CA GLU A 60 -5.58 -3.92 -21.65
C GLU A 60 -6.81 -4.78 -21.37
N LYS A 61 -6.60 -6.00 -20.85
CA LYS A 61 -7.64 -7.03 -20.69
C LYS A 61 -8.29 -7.04 -19.32
N ARG A 62 -7.60 -6.57 -18.29
CA ARG A 62 -8.02 -6.65 -16.88
C ARG A 62 -7.84 -5.32 -16.17
N SER A 63 -8.66 -5.08 -15.15
CA SER A 63 -8.58 -3.89 -14.30
C SER A 63 -7.75 -4.19 -13.06
N PHE A 64 -7.05 -3.16 -12.58
CA PHE A 64 -6.25 -3.20 -11.37
C PHE A 64 -6.45 -1.89 -10.60
N ASP A 65 -6.35 -1.97 -9.27
CA ASP A 65 -6.49 -0.83 -8.37
C ASP A 65 -5.18 -0.07 -8.19
N ALA A 66 -4.06 -0.77 -8.35
CA ALA A 66 -2.72 -0.20 -8.33
C ALA A 66 -1.73 -1.06 -9.11
N VAL A 67 -0.57 -0.46 -9.40
CA VAL A 67 0.60 -1.13 -9.95
C VAL A 67 1.77 -0.96 -9.00
N LEU A 68 2.42 -2.06 -8.65
CA LEU A 68 3.74 -2.10 -8.05
C LEU A 68 4.76 -2.39 -9.16
N LEU A 69 5.59 -1.40 -9.50
CA LEU A 69 6.53 -1.45 -10.61
C LEU A 69 7.96 -1.43 -10.09
N ASP A 70 8.72 -2.51 -10.31
CA ASP A 70 10.17 -2.46 -10.16
C ASP A 70 10.80 -1.76 -11.37
N LEU A 71 11.60 -0.70 -11.13
CA LEU A 71 12.23 0.05 -12.22
C LEU A 71 13.24 -0.76 -13.02
N ARG A 72 13.90 -1.76 -12.41
CA ARG A 72 14.92 -2.58 -13.06
C ARG A 72 14.31 -3.61 -14.01
N CYS A 73 13.11 -4.07 -13.68
CA CYS A 73 12.33 -5.04 -14.48
C CYS A 73 11.75 -4.41 -15.77
N SER A 74 11.70 -3.09 -15.85
CA SER A 74 11.25 -2.41 -17.06
C SER A 74 12.33 -2.50 -18.15
N GLU A 75 12.23 -3.49 -19.04
CA GLU A 75 13.03 -3.56 -20.29
C GLU A 75 12.89 -2.28 -21.14
N MET A 76 11.74 -1.62 -21.02
CA MET A 76 11.44 -0.29 -21.59
C MET A 76 11.83 0.82 -20.61
N ASN A 77 11.98 2.05 -21.07
CA ASN A 77 12.16 3.19 -20.18
C ASN A 77 10.98 3.26 -19.18
N ALA A 78 11.25 3.28 -17.87
CA ALA A 78 10.21 3.27 -16.85
C ALA A 78 9.19 4.42 -17.02
N THR A 79 9.63 5.57 -17.55
CA THR A 79 8.72 6.68 -17.86
C THR A 79 7.71 6.33 -18.95
N GLU A 80 8.15 5.61 -19.98
CA GLU A 80 7.28 5.13 -21.05
C GLU A 80 6.31 4.08 -20.53
N THR A 81 6.77 3.13 -19.70
CA THR A 81 5.92 2.13 -19.05
C THR A 81 4.82 2.79 -18.24
N VAL A 82 5.17 3.73 -17.35
CA VAL A 82 4.19 4.43 -16.52
C VAL A 82 3.24 5.30 -17.36
N SER A 83 3.73 5.95 -18.41
CA SER A 83 2.90 6.72 -19.33
C SER A 83 1.89 5.82 -20.07
N ALA A 84 2.35 4.70 -20.61
CA ALA A 84 1.53 3.74 -21.33
C ALA A 84 0.46 3.10 -20.41
N LEU A 85 0.82 2.71 -19.18
CA LEU A 85 -0.13 2.21 -18.18
C LEU A 85 -1.27 3.22 -17.93
N LYS A 86 -0.94 4.50 -17.78
CA LYS A 86 -1.92 5.58 -17.56
C LYS A 86 -2.80 5.84 -18.79
N ASN A 87 -2.22 5.78 -19.99
CA ASN A 87 -2.96 5.99 -21.23
C ASN A 87 -3.95 4.84 -21.50
N LEU A 88 -3.53 3.60 -21.25
CA LEU A 88 -4.39 2.42 -21.38
C LEU A 88 -5.49 2.41 -20.32
N ARG A 89 -5.15 2.80 -19.08
CA ARG A 89 -6.07 2.82 -17.94
C ARG A 89 -5.94 4.12 -17.14
N PRO A 90 -6.77 5.13 -17.42
CA PRO A 90 -6.80 6.37 -16.65
C PRO A 90 -7.08 6.18 -15.15
N SER A 91 -7.72 5.09 -14.75
CA SER A 91 -7.92 4.72 -13.34
C SER A 91 -6.61 4.47 -12.58
N LEU A 92 -5.51 4.17 -13.29
CA LEU A 92 -4.19 3.97 -12.70
C LEU A 92 -3.39 5.27 -12.49
N VAL A 93 -3.93 6.42 -12.90
CA VAL A 93 -3.28 7.72 -12.65
C VAL A 93 -3.19 7.95 -11.14
N GLY A 94 -1.95 8.14 -10.66
CA GLY A 94 -1.66 8.26 -9.23
C GLY A 94 -1.66 6.93 -8.46
N LYS A 95 -1.88 5.80 -9.14
CA LYS A 95 -1.95 4.46 -8.54
C LYS A 95 -0.73 3.57 -8.82
N VAL A 96 0.37 4.16 -9.30
CA VAL A 96 1.62 3.45 -9.57
C VAL A 96 2.62 3.71 -8.44
N LEU A 97 2.97 2.65 -7.71
CA LEU A 97 3.99 2.62 -6.67
C LEU A 97 5.27 1.99 -7.21
N VAL A 98 6.36 2.72 -7.13
CA VAL A 98 7.65 2.28 -7.67
C VAL A 98 8.46 1.53 -6.59
N ILE A 99 9.11 0.44 -6.97
CA ILE A 99 10.16 -0.21 -6.18
C ILE A 99 11.48 -0.05 -6.94
N THR A 100 12.57 0.24 -6.23
CA THR A 100 13.91 0.26 -6.85
C THR A 100 15.00 -0.07 -5.85
N GLY A 101 15.98 -0.87 -6.30
CA GLY A 101 17.24 -1.07 -5.57
C GLY A 101 18.25 0.06 -5.79
N ASP A 102 18.10 0.82 -6.86
CA ASP A 102 19.17 1.68 -7.41
C ASP A 102 19.04 3.12 -6.88
N VAL A 103 18.81 3.27 -5.58
CA VAL A 103 18.62 4.59 -4.94
C VAL A 103 19.88 5.45 -4.90
N SER A 104 21.05 4.86 -5.17
CA SER A 104 22.32 5.58 -5.28
C SER A 104 22.57 6.15 -6.68
N ASP A 105 21.81 5.71 -7.69
CA ASP A 105 21.94 6.22 -9.05
C ASP A 105 21.26 7.60 -9.17
N PRO A 106 22.00 8.68 -9.46
CA PRO A 106 21.42 10.02 -9.53
C PRO A 106 20.35 10.14 -10.63
N GLN A 107 20.50 9.43 -11.75
CA GLN A 107 19.56 9.49 -12.86
C GLN A 107 18.20 8.89 -12.47
N THR A 108 18.22 7.72 -11.82
CA THR A 108 17.03 7.07 -11.25
C THR A 108 16.32 7.99 -10.26
N MET A 109 17.08 8.61 -9.35
CA MET A 109 16.49 9.49 -8.35
C MET A 109 15.94 10.79 -8.93
N GLU A 110 16.60 11.37 -9.93
CA GLU A 110 16.10 12.54 -10.67
C GLU A 110 14.82 12.20 -11.43
N MET A 111 14.77 11.04 -12.09
CA MET A 111 13.58 10.55 -12.78
C MET A 111 12.40 10.39 -11.83
N ILE A 112 12.58 9.73 -10.67
CA ILE A 112 11.52 9.57 -9.66
C ILE A 112 11.02 10.94 -9.19
N LYS A 113 11.93 11.87 -8.89
CA LYS A 113 11.59 13.23 -8.43
C LYS A 113 10.83 14.02 -9.49
N LYS A 114 11.33 14.05 -10.73
CA LYS A 114 10.73 14.77 -11.86
C LYS A 114 9.30 14.30 -12.12
N ASN A 115 9.06 12.98 -12.04
CA ASN A 115 7.75 12.40 -12.27
C ASN A 115 6.86 12.33 -11.01
N ARG A 116 7.41 12.70 -9.84
CA ARG A 116 6.73 12.68 -8.54
C ARG A 116 6.12 11.32 -8.21
N TRP A 117 6.81 10.23 -8.59
CA TRP A 117 6.31 8.89 -8.31
C TRP A 117 6.51 8.55 -6.84
N PRO A 118 5.48 8.02 -6.15
CA PRO A 118 5.70 7.38 -4.86
C PRO A 118 6.60 6.17 -5.09
N PHE A 119 7.64 6.03 -4.27
CA PHE A 119 8.60 4.93 -4.40
C PHE A 119 9.00 4.34 -3.05
N ILE A 120 9.47 3.10 -3.08
CA ILE A 120 10.05 2.37 -1.94
C ILE A 120 11.44 1.86 -2.36
N PRO A 121 12.50 2.18 -1.59
CA PRO A 121 13.77 1.49 -1.74
C PRO A 121 13.60 -0.01 -1.50
N ARG A 122 14.18 -0.88 -2.34
CA ARG A 122 13.99 -2.34 -2.27
C ARG A 122 14.31 -2.91 -0.87
N HIS A 123 15.34 -2.39 -0.21
CA HIS A 123 15.72 -2.78 1.15
C HIS A 123 14.72 -2.37 2.25
N ARG A 124 13.72 -1.52 1.94
CA ARG A 124 12.64 -1.08 2.85
C ARG A 124 11.26 -1.60 2.46
N VAL A 125 11.15 -2.47 1.46
CA VAL A 125 9.86 -3.03 0.98
C VAL A 125 9.04 -3.62 2.14
N MET A 126 9.66 -4.41 3.01
CA MET A 126 8.96 -5.02 4.14
C MET A 126 8.47 -4.03 5.21
N GLN A 127 9.07 -2.82 5.26
CA GLN A 127 8.72 -1.79 6.23
C GLN A 127 7.66 -0.84 5.68
N GLU A 128 7.76 -0.47 4.40
CA GLU A 128 7.00 0.65 3.82
C GLU A 128 5.85 0.23 2.90
N VAL A 129 5.82 -1.01 2.37
CA VAL A 129 4.84 -1.36 1.33
C VAL A 129 3.40 -1.20 1.79
N TRP A 130 3.10 -1.53 3.05
CA TRP A 130 1.77 -1.38 3.62
C TRP A 130 1.30 0.06 3.62
N GLU A 131 2.11 0.97 4.17
CA GLU A 131 1.78 2.38 4.30
C GLU A 131 1.66 3.05 2.93
N ARG A 132 2.64 2.83 2.07
CA ARG A 132 2.68 3.45 0.74
C ARG A 132 1.58 2.94 -0.15
N LEU A 133 1.34 1.63 -0.17
CA LEU A 133 0.24 1.08 -0.96
C LEU A 133 -1.11 1.51 -0.40
N ARG A 134 -1.25 1.68 0.92
CA ARG A 134 -2.47 2.25 1.49
C ARG A 134 -2.76 3.66 1.03
N SER A 135 -1.75 4.51 1.05
CA SER A 135 -1.82 5.88 0.55
C SER A 135 -2.18 5.92 -0.93
N VAL A 136 -1.47 5.13 -1.75
CA VAL A 136 -1.73 5.03 -3.19
C VAL A 136 -3.14 4.54 -3.47
N LEU A 137 -3.62 3.50 -2.78
CA LEU A 137 -4.97 2.98 -2.95
C LEU A 137 -6.05 3.88 -2.31
N GLY A 138 -5.68 4.91 -1.55
CA GLY A 138 -6.62 5.82 -0.89
C GLY A 138 -7.38 5.19 0.27
N PHE A 139 -6.78 4.21 0.98
CA PHE A 139 -7.34 3.79 2.26
C PHE A 139 -7.24 4.97 3.23
N SER A 140 -8.37 5.38 3.84
CA SER A 140 -8.33 6.23 5.04
C SER A 140 -7.48 5.53 6.09
N PRO A 141 -6.64 6.26 6.86
CA PRO A 141 -6.04 5.66 8.05
C PRO A 141 -7.17 5.08 8.91
N PRO A 142 -6.98 3.89 9.51
CA PRO A 142 -7.94 3.41 10.50
C PRO A 142 -8.10 4.52 11.55
N PRO A 143 -9.33 4.80 12.03
CA PRO A 143 -9.51 5.77 13.10
C PRO A 143 -8.56 5.40 14.25
N PRO A 144 -7.86 6.39 14.85
CA PRO A 144 -6.93 6.11 15.93
C PRO A 144 -7.65 5.31 17.00
N ASP A 145 -7.03 4.18 17.39
CA ASP A 145 -7.58 3.25 18.35
C ASP A 145 -8.07 4.00 19.62
N SER A 146 -9.37 3.92 19.89
CA SER A 146 -10.01 4.54 21.04
C SER A 146 -9.62 3.89 22.37
N SER A 147 -8.79 2.84 22.35
CA SER A 147 -8.26 2.15 23.53
C SER A 147 -7.20 2.93 24.31
N SER A 148 -6.71 4.08 23.82
CA SER A 148 -5.75 4.94 24.54
C SER A 148 -6.38 6.10 25.31
N ARG A 149 -7.66 5.98 25.73
CA ARG A 149 -8.14 6.85 26.82
C ARG A 149 -7.53 6.34 28.12
N LYS A 150 -6.51 7.05 28.62
CA LYS A 150 -6.14 7.00 30.04
C LYS A 150 -7.43 7.07 30.86
N PRO A 151 -7.67 6.16 31.83
CA PRO A 151 -8.82 6.32 32.72
C PRO A 151 -8.70 7.69 33.42
N PRO A 152 -9.82 8.41 33.64
CA PRO A 152 -9.77 9.64 34.41
C PRO A 152 -9.14 9.33 35.76
N SER A 153 -8.05 10.04 36.08
CA SER A 153 -7.39 9.96 37.38
C SER A 153 -8.34 10.49 38.45
N SER A 154 -9.17 9.62 39.01
CA SER A 154 -9.94 9.91 40.21
C SER A 154 -9.07 9.66 41.44
N HIS A 155 -8.14 10.58 41.72
CA HIS A 155 -7.62 10.72 43.07
C HIS A 155 -8.40 11.86 43.75
N PRO A 156 -9.17 11.60 44.82
CA PRO A 156 -9.61 12.68 45.69
C PRO A 156 -8.39 13.27 46.42
N PRO A 157 -8.39 14.57 46.74
CA PRO A 157 -7.31 15.19 47.49
C PRO A 157 -7.20 14.55 48.87
N PHE A 158 -5.98 14.15 49.24
CA PHE A 158 -5.67 13.59 50.54
C PHE A 158 -5.40 14.75 51.51
N ASP A 159 -6.47 15.34 52.06
CA ASP A 159 -6.38 16.24 53.22
C ASP A 159 -7.72 16.28 53.95
N ALA A 160 -7.87 15.39 54.95
CA ALA A 160 -8.63 15.62 56.17
C ALA A 160 -8.56 14.35 57.02
N LEU A 161 -7.53 14.25 57.87
CA LEU A 161 -7.59 13.62 59.20
C LEU A 161 -6.23 13.86 59.88
N SER A 162 -6.09 15.01 60.52
CA SER A 162 -5.09 15.27 61.56
C SER A 162 -5.57 16.41 62.46
N ARG A 163 -6.24 15.98 63.53
CA ARG A 163 -6.51 16.69 64.81
C ARG A 163 -7.62 17.74 64.83
#